data_AF-A0A7C5XCM5-F1
#
_entry.id   AF-A0A7C5XCM5-F1
#
_cell.length_a   1.000
_cell.length_b   1.000
_cell.length_c   1.000
_cell.angle_alpha   90.00
_cell.angle_beta   90.00
_cell.angle_gamma   90.00
#
_symmetry.space_group_name_H-M   'P 1'
#
loop_
_entity.id
_entity.type
_entity.pdbx_description
1 polymer ?
#
loop_
_entity_poly.entity_id
_entity_poly.type
_entity_poly.pdbx_seq_one_letter_code
_entity_poly.pdbx_strand_id
1 'polypeptide(L)'
;MIEINPKVLEEFSDLFGEKFVNGHRVVVEKLIEEMTRAFRGEVDRVVKARREWLEDKRPVREKAAFPRWDDKFVDADGNVKTFREIVQGLIDNFLGRDTPLRWGLNWNTPVPEDLHPLKNPGLEITGPWHPMSRAIHQINADVASMMEDEEDASPAWYVPRGSGRAVAAVWEARRVVKRVLRGDVPDPYREGGKVYRIKKERARWPTLIHRVPGLHILDFDIRLDGRPIPAIITSMVIYAVNNYDKLKKAGSGVYFYVPKVQTPDEALVIEKMLRFLEDRLGLKRGELKIAMLYEEARAGLYLPVIFWIWRERLVKSNNGRWDYLGSLIEMWKDEAVYPDPQNITMTHPIMMAYQRYNALMCLMAGLGKNGELNAAPIGGMAAVMLYRPDDPYQRHRYNARALRAIWLDKLRERLIGL
;
A
#
# COMPACT_ATOMS: atom_id res chain seq x y z
N MET A 1 13.75 -20.21 -17.14
CA MET A 1 14.82 -19.61 -16.34
C MET A 1 14.47 -18.15 -16.08
N ILE A 2 14.92 -17.56 -14.97
CA ILE A 2 14.80 -16.12 -14.77
C ILE A 2 15.77 -15.37 -15.69
N GLU A 3 15.28 -14.31 -16.31
CA GLU A 3 16.03 -13.43 -17.22
C GLU A 3 15.86 -12.00 -16.73
N ILE A 4 16.96 -11.29 -16.54
CA ILE A 4 16.96 -9.88 -16.12
C ILE A 4 17.56 -9.07 -17.25
N ASN A 5 16.96 -7.93 -17.56
CA ASN A 5 17.47 -6.98 -18.54
C ASN A 5 18.96 -6.69 -18.26
N PRO A 6 19.87 -6.97 -19.21
CA PRO A 6 21.30 -6.77 -19.00
C PRO A 6 21.66 -5.35 -18.57
N LYS A 7 20.91 -4.33 -19.02
CA LYS A 7 21.10 -2.94 -18.61
C LYS A 7 20.70 -2.69 -17.16
N VAL A 8 19.68 -3.39 -16.67
CA VAL A 8 19.34 -3.35 -15.24
C VAL A 8 20.44 -3.97 -14.39
N LEU A 9 21.01 -5.11 -14.82
CA LEU A 9 22.15 -5.71 -14.13
C LEU A 9 23.40 -4.83 -14.18
N GLU A 10 23.69 -4.19 -15.31
CA GLU A 10 24.83 -3.29 -15.47
C GLU A 10 24.73 -2.08 -14.54
N GLU A 11 23.57 -1.41 -14.51
CA GLU A 11 23.40 -0.12 -13.81
C GLU A 11 22.93 -0.25 -12.35
N PHE A 12 22.30 -1.37 -11.98
CA PHE A 12 21.67 -1.61 -10.67
C PHE A 12 22.06 -2.96 -10.04
N SER A 13 23.20 -3.53 -10.43
CA SER A 13 23.73 -4.80 -9.90
C SER A 13 23.72 -4.89 -8.38
N ASP A 14 23.89 -3.77 -7.68
CA ASP A 14 23.95 -3.76 -6.23
C ASP A 14 22.62 -4.20 -5.58
N LEU A 15 21.48 -4.00 -6.25
CA LEU A 15 20.15 -4.45 -5.80
C LEU A 15 19.97 -5.97 -5.84
N PHE A 16 20.83 -6.67 -6.58
CA PHE A 16 20.76 -8.10 -6.85
C PHE A 16 21.90 -8.87 -6.14
N GLY A 17 22.00 -10.17 -6.43
CA GLY A 17 23.02 -11.06 -5.91
C GLY A 17 22.74 -11.56 -4.49
N GLU A 18 23.79 -12.10 -3.87
CA GLU A 18 23.73 -12.61 -2.50
C GLU A 18 23.63 -11.49 -1.46
N LYS A 19 22.74 -11.68 -0.49
CA LYS A 19 22.47 -10.79 0.63
C LYS A 19 22.28 -11.61 1.91
N PHE A 20 22.49 -10.96 3.04
CA PHE A 20 22.11 -11.47 4.35
C PHE A 20 21.00 -10.60 4.90
N VAL A 21 19.92 -11.22 5.35
CA VAL A 21 18.75 -10.54 5.93
C VAL A 21 18.37 -11.30 7.18
N ASN A 22 18.29 -10.62 8.33
CA ASN A 22 18.00 -11.27 9.60
C ASN A 22 18.89 -12.52 9.86
N GLY A 23 20.17 -12.44 9.46
CA GLY A 23 21.13 -13.55 9.56
C GLY A 23 20.97 -14.67 8.53
N HIS A 24 19.97 -14.61 7.64
CA HIS A 24 19.70 -15.63 6.61
C HIS A 24 20.29 -15.21 5.26
N ARG A 25 20.98 -16.15 4.60
CA ARG A 25 21.54 -15.95 3.26
C ARG A 25 20.45 -16.09 2.20
N VAL A 26 20.32 -15.09 1.34
CA VAL A 26 19.31 -15.01 0.28
C VAL A 26 19.99 -14.56 -1.01
N VAL A 27 19.60 -15.15 -2.15
CA VAL A 27 20.00 -14.66 -3.48
C VAL A 27 18.76 -14.03 -4.11
N VAL A 28 18.82 -12.73 -4.40
CA VAL A 28 17.64 -11.92 -4.77
C VAL A 28 16.91 -12.49 -5.98
N GLU A 29 17.64 -12.80 -7.05
CA GLU A 29 17.12 -13.32 -8.32
C GLU A 29 16.47 -14.68 -8.13
N LYS A 30 17.09 -15.55 -7.33
CA LYS A 30 16.55 -16.87 -6.99
C LYS A 30 15.25 -16.73 -6.20
N LEU A 31 15.20 -15.81 -5.24
CA LEU A 31 13.99 -15.56 -4.45
C LEU A 31 12.85 -15.01 -5.33
N ILE A 32 13.15 -14.08 -6.24
CA ILE A 32 12.19 -13.60 -7.24
C ILE A 32 11.68 -14.76 -8.11
N GLU A 33 12.59 -15.63 -8.58
CA GLU A 33 12.22 -16.80 -9.37
C GLU A 33 11.29 -17.74 -8.60
N GLU A 34 11.66 -18.15 -7.38
CA GLU A 34 10.87 -19.05 -6.55
C GLU A 34 9.47 -18.48 -6.25
N MET A 35 9.41 -17.20 -5.85
CA MET A 35 8.16 -16.52 -5.54
C MET A 35 7.28 -16.36 -6.80
N THR A 36 7.89 -16.07 -7.95
CA THR A 36 7.16 -16.01 -9.23
C THR A 36 6.62 -17.37 -9.63
N ARG A 37 7.40 -18.46 -9.48
CA ARG A 37 6.95 -19.82 -9.74
C ARG A 37 5.78 -20.23 -8.84
N ALA A 38 5.83 -19.83 -7.57
CA ALA A 38 4.78 -20.14 -6.61
C ALA A 38 3.46 -19.38 -6.90
N PHE A 39 3.53 -18.09 -7.24
CA PHE A 39 2.34 -17.23 -7.19
C PHE A 39 1.86 -16.66 -8.51
N ARG A 40 2.63 -16.73 -9.61
CA ARG A 40 2.18 -16.20 -10.91
C ARG A 40 0.82 -16.75 -11.31
N GLY A 41 0.60 -18.06 -11.16
CA GLY A 41 -0.67 -18.69 -11.52
C GLY A 41 -1.85 -18.16 -10.70
N GLU A 42 -1.64 -17.91 -9.41
CA GLU A 42 -2.68 -17.32 -8.55
C GLU A 42 -2.94 -15.84 -8.91
N VAL A 43 -1.89 -15.05 -9.19
CA VAL A 43 -2.02 -13.66 -9.65
C VAL A 43 -2.78 -13.59 -10.98
N ASP A 44 -2.37 -14.38 -11.97
CA ASP A 44 -3.01 -14.42 -13.29
C ASP A 44 -4.51 -14.79 -13.13
N ARG A 45 -4.83 -15.75 -12.25
CA ARG A 45 -6.20 -16.17 -11.94
C ARG A 45 -7.03 -15.02 -11.36
N VAL A 46 -6.55 -14.33 -10.34
CA VAL A 46 -7.34 -13.27 -9.66
C VAL A 46 -7.46 -12.02 -10.52
N VAL A 47 -6.43 -11.65 -11.28
CA VAL A 47 -6.50 -10.55 -12.26
C VAL A 47 -7.47 -10.89 -13.39
N LYS A 48 -7.46 -12.13 -13.90
CA LYS A 48 -8.45 -12.60 -14.88
C LYS A 48 -9.87 -12.54 -14.32
N ALA A 49 -10.08 -12.94 -13.07
CA ALA A 49 -11.40 -12.89 -12.42
C ALA A 49 -11.95 -11.45 -12.30
N ARG A 50 -11.09 -10.42 -12.18
CA ARG A 50 -11.53 -9.02 -12.28
C ARG A 50 -12.15 -8.74 -13.64
N ARG A 51 -11.48 -9.16 -14.72
CA ARG A 51 -11.96 -8.96 -16.09
C ARG A 51 -13.26 -9.70 -16.35
N GLU A 52 -13.36 -10.94 -15.92
CA GLU A 52 -14.58 -11.76 -16.04
C GLU A 52 -15.76 -11.09 -15.32
N TRP A 53 -15.56 -10.55 -14.12
CA TRP A 53 -16.61 -9.84 -13.39
C TRP A 53 -17.04 -8.52 -14.07
N LEU A 54 -16.10 -7.81 -14.71
CA LEU A 54 -16.40 -6.61 -15.49
C LEU A 54 -17.22 -6.93 -16.75
N GLU A 55 -16.97 -8.10 -17.35
CA GLU A 55 -17.69 -8.57 -18.54
C GLU A 55 -19.04 -9.23 -18.23
N ASP A 56 -19.25 -9.69 -16.99
CA ASP A 56 -20.53 -10.22 -16.51
C ASP A 56 -21.67 -9.21 -16.71
N LYS A 57 -22.72 -9.64 -17.42
CA LYS A 57 -23.88 -8.81 -17.81
C LYS A 57 -25.02 -8.81 -16.82
N ARG A 58 -24.91 -9.55 -15.71
CA ARG A 58 -25.89 -9.48 -14.63
C ARG A 58 -25.93 -8.07 -14.04
N PRO A 59 -27.10 -7.58 -13.60
CA PRO A 59 -27.22 -6.26 -13.01
C PRO A 59 -26.22 -6.04 -11.87
N VAL A 60 -25.68 -4.83 -11.72
CA VAL A 60 -24.74 -4.48 -10.64
C VAL A 60 -25.33 -4.81 -9.28
N ARG A 61 -26.64 -4.62 -9.10
CA ARG A 61 -27.36 -4.98 -7.87
C ARG A 61 -27.30 -6.47 -7.53
N GLU A 62 -27.06 -7.33 -8.51
CA GLU A 62 -26.87 -8.78 -8.33
C GLU A 62 -25.38 -9.13 -8.22
N LYS A 63 -24.55 -8.75 -9.21
CA LYS A 63 -23.13 -9.16 -9.26
C LYS A 63 -22.22 -8.40 -8.27
N ALA A 64 -22.67 -7.27 -7.74
CA ALA A 64 -21.98 -6.45 -6.73
C ALA A 64 -22.74 -6.43 -5.40
N ALA A 65 -23.51 -7.48 -5.10
CA ALA A 65 -24.14 -7.65 -3.80
C ALA A 65 -23.09 -8.04 -2.72
N PHE A 66 -23.42 -7.77 -1.45
CA PHE A 66 -22.67 -8.35 -0.35
C PHE A 66 -22.71 -9.89 -0.40
N PRO A 67 -21.66 -10.56 0.10
CA PRO A 67 -21.68 -12.01 0.25
C PRO A 67 -22.90 -12.49 1.03
N ARG A 68 -23.42 -13.65 0.65
CA ARG A 68 -24.44 -14.32 1.47
C ARG A 68 -23.79 -14.79 2.76
N TRP A 69 -24.58 -14.87 3.81
CA TRP A 69 -24.09 -15.27 5.13
C TRP A 69 -23.36 -16.62 5.15
N ASP A 70 -23.77 -17.56 4.29
CA ASP A 70 -23.22 -18.91 4.23
C ASP A 70 -22.11 -19.07 3.15
N ASP A 71 -21.80 -18.00 2.41
CA ASP A 71 -20.65 -18.01 1.49
C ASP A 71 -19.36 -18.20 2.29
N LYS A 72 -18.46 -19.06 1.80
CA LYS A 72 -17.26 -19.50 2.51
C LYS A 72 -16.01 -18.84 1.96
N PHE A 73 -15.10 -18.48 2.86
CA PHE A 73 -13.81 -17.89 2.56
C PHE A 73 -12.70 -18.68 3.25
N VAL A 74 -11.50 -18.61 2.69
CA VAL A 74 -10.32 -19.34 3.14
C VAL A 74 -9.21 -18.36 3.47
N ASP A 75 -8.50 -18.56 4.58
CA ASP A 75 -7.29 -17.81 4.90
C ASP A 75 -6.01 -18.53 4.46
N ALA A 76 -4.87 -17.93 4.73
CA ALA A 76 -3.57 -18.48 4.35
C ALA A 76 -3.16 -19.74 5.15
N ASP A 77 -3.88 -20.10 6.23
CA ASP A 77 -3.71 -21.34 6.97
C ASP A 77 -4.63 -22.47 6.46
N GLY A 78 -5.50 -22.17 5.50
CA GLY A 78 -6.50 -23.11 4.99
C GLY A 78 -7.76 -23.21 5.85
N ASN A 79 -7.92 -22.34 6.86
CA ASN A 79 -9.14 -22.31 7.65
C ASN A 79 -10.30 -21.84 6.78
N VAL A 80 -11.43 -22.53 6.86
CA VAL A 80 -12.65 -22.15 6.14
C VAL A 80 -13.63 -21.54 7.13
N LYS A 81 -14.12 -20.32 6.84
CA LYS A 81 -15.19 -19.68 7.59
C LYS A 81 -16.23 -19.11 6.66
N THR A 82 -17.49 -19.16 7.09
CA THR A 82 -18.60 -18.46 6.43
C THR A 82 -18.48 -16.95 6.64
N PHE A 83 -19.11 -16.15 5.77
CA PHE A 83 -19.19 -14.70 5.95
C PHE A 83 -19.77 -14.34 7.32
N ARG A 84 -20.80 -15.08 7.75
CA ARG A 84 -21.42 -14.93 9.08
C ARG A 84 -20.43 -15.13 10.21
N GLU A 85 -19.64 -16.19 10.17
CA GLU A 85 -18.65 -16.48 11.21
C GLU A 85 -17.55 -15.42 11.27
N ILE A 86 -17.11 -14.91 10.11
CA ILE A 86 -16.12 -13.83 10.04
C ILE A 86 -16.70 -12.55 10.67
N VAL A 87 -17.90 -12.14 10.27
CA VAL A 87 -18.55 -10.94 10.84
C VAL A 87 -18.85 -11.11 12.32
N GLN A 88 -19.32 -12.29 12.75
CA GLN A 88 -19.56 -12.58 14.17
C GLN A 88 -18.27 -12.50 14.98
N GLY A 89 -17.17 -13.07 14.47
CA GLY A 89 -15.86 -12.99 15.13
C GLY A 89 -15.32 -11.56 15.30
N LEU A 90 -15.62 -10.69 14.33
CA LEU A 90 -15.31 -9.26 14.40
C LEU A 90 -16.13 -8.54 15.47
N ILE A 91 -17.45 -8.83 15.52
CA ILE A 91 -18.35 -8.30 16.54
C ILE A 91 -17.92 -8.77 17.94
N ASP A 92 -17.60 -10.06 18.08
CA ASP A 92 -17.13 -10.63 19.34
C ASP A 92 -15.83 -9.94 19.81
N ASN A 93 -14.93 -9.61 18.88
CA ASN A 93 -13.72 -8.86 19.22
C ASN A 93 -14.04 -7.46 19.73
N PHE A 94 -14.91 -6.72 19.03
CA PHE A 94 -15.31 -5.38 19.43
C PHE A 94 -16.04 -5.35 20.79
N LEU A 95 -16.86 -6.36 21.07
CA LEU A 95 -17.58 -6.51 22.33
C LEU A 95 -16.75 -7.14 23.45
N GLY A 96 -15.48 -7.48 23.20
CA GLY A 96 -14.60 -8.14 24.18
C GLY A 96 -15.04 -9.56 24.57
N ARG A 97 -15.86 -10.22 23.73
CA ARG A 97 -16.34 -11.58 23.97
C ARG A 97 -15.31 -12.59 23.50
N ASP A 98 -14.86 -13.45 24.40
CA ASP A 98 -13.89 -14.49 24.08
C ASP A 98 -14.60 -15.75 23.57
N THR A 99 -14.89 -15.77 22.27
CA THR A 99 -15.52 -16.90 21.57
C THR A 99 -14.52 -17.58 20.64
N PRO A 100 -14.76 -18.84 20.22
CA PRO A 100 -13.93 -19.49 19.19
C PRO A 100 -13.94 -18.78 17.82
N LEU A 101 -14.90 -17.87 17.59
CA LEU A 101 -14.98 -17.09 16.36
C LEU A 101 -14.16 -15.81 16.42
N ARG A 102 -13.86 -15.31 17.63
CA ARG A 102 -13.18 -14.03 17.85
C ARG A 102 -11.88 -13.97 17.05
N TRP A 103 -11.71 -12.90 16.29
CA TRP A 103 -10.46 -12.57 15.61
C TRP A 103 -10.20 -11.07 15.68
N GLY A 104 -8.92 -10.69 15.64
CA GLY A 104 -8.49 -9.30 15.65
C GLY A 104 -7.12 -9.14 15.00
N LEU A 105 -6.70 -7.89 14.84
CA LEU A 105 -5.48 -7.56 14.11
C LEU A 105 -4.22 -7.63 15.01
N ASN A 106 -3.13 -8.11 14.44
CA ASN A 106 -1.76 -8.11 14.98
C ASN A 106 -1.59 -8.87 16.32
N TRP A 107 -2.27 -10.00 16.51
CA TRP A 107 -2.11 -10.83 17.71
C TRP A 107 -0.80 -11.63 17.75
N ASN A 108 -0.25 -12.00 16.59
CA ASN A 108 0.97 -12.81 16.52
C ASN A 108 2.24 -11.97 16.74
N THR A 109 2.29 -10.81 16.10
CA THR A 109 3.43 -9.88 16.15
C THR A 109 2.90 -8.46 16.40
N PRO A 110 3.37 -7.77 17.46
CA PRO A 110 2.84 -6.46 17.83
C PRO A 110 3.08 -5.43 16.72
N VAL A 111 2.30 -4.35 16.76
CA VAL A 111 2.52 -3.20 15.87
C VAL A 111 3.77 -2.45 16.35
N PRO A 112 4.78 -2.23 15.50
CA PRO A 112 5.96 -1.45 15.87
C PRO A 112 5.61 -0.03 16.31
N GLU A 113 6.36 0.54 17.26
CA GLU A 113 6.02 1.83 17.86
C GLU A 113 5.95 2.99 16.86
N ASP A 114 6.84 2.97 15.87
CA ASP A 114 6.90 3.97 14.79
C ASP A 114 5.71 3.85 13.81
N LEU A 115 5.01 2.72 13.80
CA LEU A 115 3.82 2.50 12.97
C LEU A 115 2.53 2.46 13.79
N HIS A 116 2.64 2.46 15.12
CA HIS A 116 1.53 2.23 16.02
C HIS A 116 0.55 3.40 15.98
N PRO A 117 -0.75 3.15 15.76
CA PRO A 117 -1.74 4.21 15.51
C PRO A 117 -1.89 5.20 16.68
N LEU A 118 -1.72 4.71 17.93
CA LEU A 118 -1.79 5.56 19.12
C LEU A 118 -0.46 6.21 19.52
N LYS A 119 0.70 5.70 19.05
CA LYS A 119 2.03 6.20 19.45
C LYS A 119 2.63 7.14 18.40
N ASN A 120 2.31 6.92 17.13
CA ASN A 120 2.71 7.78 16.02
C ASN A 120 1.49 8.20 15.15
N PRO A 121 0.47 8.85 15.74
CA PRO A 121 -0.65 9.39 14.96
C PRO A 121 -0.20 10.63 14.18
N GLY A 122 -0.79 10.86 13.01
CA GLY A 122 -0.60 12.11 12.30
C GLY A 122 -0.78 12.00 10.80
N LEU A 123 -0.34 13.06 10.11
CA LEU A 123 -0.39 13.14 8.66
C LEU A 123 0.60 12.18 8.01
N GLU A 124 0.26 11.73 6.80
CA GLU A 124 1.15 10.97 5.93
C GLU A 124 1.47 11.81 4.69
N ILE A 125 2.73 11.83 4.28
CA ILE A 125 3.13 12.40 2.97
C ILE A 125 3.33 11.27 1.98
N THR A 126 2.96 11.49 0.73
CA THR A 126 3.11 10.51 -0.36
C THR A 126 3.92 11.10 -1.51
N GLY A 127 4.72 10.28 -2.18
CA GLY A 127 5.26 10.65 -3.48
C GLY A 127 6.44 9.81 -3.93
N PRO A 128 6.96 10.08 -5.14
CA PRO A 128 8.09 9.34 -5.67
C PRO A 128 9.35 9.63 -4.85
N TRP A 129 10.30 8.68 -4.85
CA TRP A 129 11.66 8.90 -4.36
C TRP A 129 12.68 9.12 -5.46
N HIS A 130 12.25 9.23 -6.71
CA HIS A 130 13.07 9.69 -7.81
C HIS A 130 12.50 10.97 -8.44
N PRO A 131 13.33 12.02 -8.63
CA PRO A 131 14.74 12.09 -8.22
C PRO A 131 14.92 12.29 -6.70
N MET A 132 16.16 12.19 -6.20
CA MET A 132 16.47 12.13 -4.75
C MET A 132 16.00 13.36 -3.97
N SER A 133 15.82 14.52 -4.61
CA SER A 133 15.21 15.70 -3.97
C SER A 133 13.82 15.39 -3.39
N ARG A 134 13.06 14.50 -4.04
CA ARG A 134 11.73 14.08 -3.58
C ARG A 134 11.80 13.29 -2.27
N ALA A 135 12.75 12.36 -2.15
CA ALA A 135 13.02 11.66 -0.90
C ALA A 135 13.43 12.64 0.22
N ILE A 136 14.33 13.58 -0.06
CA ILE A 136 14.79 14.58 0.92
C ILE A 136 13.61 15.46 1.39
N HIS A 137 12.69 15.84 0.50
CA HIS A 137 11.51 16.60 0.88
C HIS A 137 10.58 15.82 1.82
N GLN A 138 10.32 14.54 1.52
CA GLN A 138 9.48 13.70 2.37
C GLN A 138 10.10 13.45 3.74
N ILE A 139 11.41 13.17 3.80
CA ILE A 139 12.14 13.03 5.07
C ILE A 139 12.04 14.28 5.93
N ASN A 140 12.14 15.46 5.31
CA ASN A 140 12.10 16.74 6.02
C ASN A 140 10.67 17.19 6.39
N ALA A 141 9.63 16.56 5.86
CA ALA A 141 8.24 16.94 6.12
C ALA A 141 7.87 16.67 7.59
N ASP A 142 7.01 17.52 8.16
CA ASP A 142 6.53 17.38 9.53
C ASP A 142 5.27 16.50 9.57
N VAL A 143 5.50 15.19 9.41
CA VAL A 143 4.48 14.16 9.23
C VAL A 143 4.86 12.90 10.01
N ALA A 144 3.89 12.07 10.35
CA ALA A 144 4.10 10.83 11.09
C ALA A 144 4.68 9.72 10.21
N SER A 145 4.26 9.67 8.94
CA SER A 145 4.73 8.67 7.97
C SER A 145 4.99 9.29 6.60
N MET A 146 5.89 8.67 5.85
CA MET A 146 6.15 8.96 4.45
C MET A 146 5.98 7.69 3.62
N MET A 147 5.23 7.80 2.54
CA MET A 147 4.97 6.72 1.61
C MET A 147 5.85 6.92 0.38
N GLU A 148 6.93 6.13 0.32
CA GLU A 148 7.65 5.94 -0.93
C GLU A 148 6.80 5.10 -1.87
N ASP A 149 6.86 5.42 -3.15
CA ASP A 149 5.85 4.98 -4.08
C ASP A 149 6.43 4.37 -5.35
N GLU A 150 6.11 3.08 -5.57
CA GLU A 150 6.28 2.36 -6.82
C GLU A 150 4.94 2.16 -7.58
N GLU A 151 3.92 3.01 -7.36
CA GLU A 151 2.63 2.92 -8.05
C GLU A 151 2.24 4.27 -8.70
N ASP A 152 1.09 4.88 -8.39
CA ASP A 152 0.51 5.97 -9.19
C ASP A 152 1.29 7.29 -9.20
N ALA A 153 2.09 7.58 -8.17
CA ALA A 153 2.96 8.76 -8.14
C ALA A 153 4.44 8.42 -8.41
N SER A 154 4.74 7.15 -8.70
CA SER A 154 6.08 6.64 -9.01
C SER A 154 6.58 7.05 -10.40
N PRO A 155 7.91 7.06 -10.65
CA PRO A 155 8.40 6.86 -12.00
C PRO A 155 7.86 5.55 -12.62
N ALA A 156 7.63 5.54 -13.93
CA ALA A 156 6.98 4.44 -14.62
C ALA A 156 7.74 3.09 -14.55
N TRP A 157 6.97 2.00 -14.46
CA TRP A 157 7.40 0.59 -14.61
C TRP A 157 7.71 0.16 -16.05
N TYR A 158 7.54 1.05 -17.01
CA TYR A 158 7.83 0.84 -18.41
C TYR A 158 8.76 1.96 -18.91
N VAL A 159 9.41 1.72 -20.04
CA VAL A 159 10.18 2.75 -20.75
C VAL A 159 9.20 3.56 -21.62
N PRO A 160 8.94 4.85 -21.34
CA PRO A 160 8.06 5.64 -22.18
C PRO A 160 8.68 5.83 -23.57
N ARG A 161 7.85 5.73 -24.62
CA ARG A 161 8.30 5.93 -26.01
C ARG A 161 8.93 7.32 -26.17
N GLY A 162 10.11 7.37 -26.78
CA GLY A 162 10.84 8.62 -27.01
C GLY A 162 11.57 9.19 -25.79
N SER A 163 11.55 8.50 -24.63
CA SER A 163 12.27 8.96 -23.43
C SER A 163 13.79 8.83 -23.51
N GLY A 164 14.31 8.03 -24.45
CA GLY A 164 15.73 7.69 -24.54
C GLY A 164 16.26 6.82 -23.39
N ARG A 165 15.38 6.34 -22.49
CA ARG A 165 15.77 5.47 -21.37
C ARG A 165 15.99 4.03 -21.85
N ALA A 166 16.99 3.37 -21.28
CA ALA A 166 17.27 1.96 -21.55
C ALA A 166 16.47 1.01 -20.64
N VAL A 167 16.05 1.49 -19.46
CA VAL A 167 15.34 0.71 -18.43
C VAL A 167 14.19 1.52 -17.82
N ALA A 168 13.26 0.84 -17.15
CA ALA A 168 12.16 1.50 -16.45
C ALA A 168 12.69 2.46 -15.37
N ALA A 169 12.01 3.59 -15.16
CA ALA A 169 12.51 4.62 -14.24
C ALA A 169 12.35 4.23 -12.76
N VAL A 170 11.56 3.20 -12.46
CA VAL A 170 11.40 2.66 -11.08
C VAL A 170 12.73 2.17 -10.48
N TRP A 171 13.68 1.69 -11.30
CA TRP A 171 15.01 1.25 -10.85
C TRP A 171 15.80 2.37 -10.16
N GLU A 172 15.64 3.61 -10.63
CA GLU A 172 16.25 4.78 -10.03
C GLU A 172 15.68 5.08 -8.63
N ALA A 173 14.37 4.91 -8.44
CA ALA A 173 13.74 5.11 -7.14
C ALA A 173 14.28 4.09 -6.11
N ARG A 174 14.40 2.82 -6.49
CA ARG A 174 14.99 1.76 -5.64
C ARG A 174 16.43 2.06 -5.24
N ARG A 175 17.24 2.54 -6.19
CA ARG A 175 18.61 2.99 -5.92
C ARG A 175 18.64 4.13 -4.92
N VAL A 176 17.76 5.13 -5.08
CA VAL A 176 17.64 6.24 -4.14
C VAL A 176 17.25 5.75 -2.74
N VAL A 177 16.22 4.91 -2.61
CA VAL A 177 15.78 4.32 -1.33
C VAL A 177 16.97 3.70 -0.61
N LYS A 178 17.68 2.81 -1.29
CA LYS A 178 18.82 2.11 -0.72
C LYS A 178 19.96 3.03 -0.30
N ARG A 179 20.33 4.00 -1.14
CA ARG A 179 21.38 4.98 -0.83
C ARG A 179 21.02 5.84 0.37
N VAL A 180 19.78 6.35 0.39
CA VAL A 180 19.24 7.15 1.50
C VAL A 180 19.24 6.37 2.81
N LEU A 181 18.76 5.13 2.81
CA LEU A 181 18.74 4.27 4.01
C LEU A 181 20.14 3.86 4.49
N ARG A 182 21.14 3.86 3.60
CA ARG A 182 22.56 3.65 3.94
C ARG A 182 23.26 4.92 4.44
N GLY A 183 22.64 6.09 4.32
CA GLY A 183 23.28 7.38 4.59
C GLY A 183 24.22 7.85 3.47
N ASP A 184 24.19 7.21 2.30
CA ASP A 184 24.94 7.64 1.11
C ASP A 184 24.12 8.70 0.34
N VAL A 185 23.98 9.86 0.96
CA VAL A 185 23.31 11.02 0.38
C VAL A 185 24.34 12.14 0.24
N PRO A 186 24.59 12.68 -0.97
CA PRO A 186 25.45 13.84 -1.12
C PRO A 186 24.96 15.00 -0.25
N ASP A 187 25.87 15.66 0.48
CA ASP A 187 25.56 16.86 1.26
C ASP A 187 26.48 18.03 0.85
N PRO A 188 25.99 19.00 0.07
CA PRO A 188 24.61 19.09 -0.42
C PRO A 188 24.32 18.21 -1.65
N TYR A 189 23.08 17.76 -1.77
CA TYR A 189 22.54 17.25 -3.03
C TYR A 189 22.13 18.42 -3.92
N ARG A 190 22.57 18.42 -5.19
CA ARG A 190 22.30 19.48 -6.16
C ARG A 190 21.50 18.94 -7.33
N GLU A 191 20.40 19.60 -7.65
CA GLU A 191 19.53 19.24 -8.78
C GLU A 191 18.84 20.49 -9.33
N GLY A 192 18.88 20.68 -10.65
CA GLY A 192 18.15 21.76 -11.32
C GLY A 192 18.49 23.16 -10.78
N GLY A 193 19.76 23.39 -10.44
CA GLY A 193 20.25 24.64 -9.82
C GLY A 193 19.86 24.83 -8.36
N LYS A 194 19.14 23.90 -7.74
CA LYS A 194 18.73 23.93 -6.32
C LYS A 194 19.62 23.04 -5.46
N VAL A 195 19.67 23.39 -4.17
CA VAL A 195 20.49 22.73 -3.14
C VAL A 195 19.55 22.11 -2.10
N TYR A 196 19.70 20.82 -1.84
CA TYR A 196 18.87 20.06 -0.90
C TYR A 196 19.75 19.40 0.17
N ARG A 197 19.22 19.35 1.40
CA ARG A 197 19.87 18.71 2.55
C ARG A 197 18.82 18.00 3.40
N ILE A 198 19.19 16.86 3.96
CA ILE A 198 18.41 16.23 5.03
C ILE A 198 18.63 17.07 6.30
N LYS A 199 17.54 17.53 6.91
CA LYS A 199 17.55 18.46 8.06
C LYS A 199 17.18 17.78 9.37
N LYS A 200 16.90 16.48 9.34
CA LYS A 200 16.49 15.67 10.48
C LYS A 200 17.47 14.53 10.69
N GLU A 201 17.82 14.26 11.93
CA GLU A 201 18.51 13.04 12.32
C GLU A 201 17.64 11.82 12.02
N ARG A 202 18.26 10.69 11.71
CA ARG A 202 17.56 9.45 11.30
C ARG A 202 16.46 9.02 12.28
N ALA A 203 16.68 9.17 13.59
CA ALA A 203 15.71 8.81 14.63
C ALA A 203 14.43 9.70 14.62
N ARG A 204 14.45 10.83 13.92
CA ARG A 204 13.34 11.78 13.79
C ARG A 204 12.70 11.78 12.41
N TRP A 205 13.08 10.83 11.55
CA TRP A 205 12.46 10.72 10.23
C TRP A 205 11.03 10.18 10.38
N PRO A 206 10.09 10.63 9.53
CA PRO A 206 8.78 9.98 9.43
C PRO A 206 8.95 8.49 9.13
N THR A 207 8.01 7.68 9.59
CA THR A 207 7.99 6.24 9.32
C THR A 207 7.88 5.97 7.83
N LEU A 208 8.81 5.20 7.28
CA LEU A 208 8.81 4.85 5.86
C LEU A 208 7.87 3.67 5.61
N ILE A 209 6.91 3.85 4.70
CA ILE A 209 6.02 2.79 4.20
C ILE A 209 6.20 2.70 2.69
N HIS A 210 6.43 1.50 2.17
CA HIS A 210 6.70 1.26 0.75
C HIS A 210 5.42 0.90 0.00
N ARG A 211 4.92 1.76 -0.89
CA ARG A 211 3.76 1.41 -1.72
C ARG A 211 4.21 0.53 -2.87
N VAL A 212 3.75 -0.72 -2.85
CA VAL A 212 3.98 -1.70 -3.91
C VAL A 212 3.05 -1.42 -5.10
N PRO A 213 3.40 -1.86 -6.32
CA PRO A 213 2.48 -1.79 -7.46
C PRO A 213 1.29 -2.74 -7.26
N GLY A 214 0.15 -2.41 -7.87
CA GLY A 214 -1.03 -3.28 -7.89
C GLY A 214 -0.78 -4.61 -8.62
N LEU A 215 -1.58 -5.63 -8.32
CA LEU A 215 -1.47 -7.00 -8.88
C LEU A 215 -1.49 -7.05 -10.42
N HIS A 216 -2.06 -6.04 -11.07
CA HIS A 216 -2.21 -5.95 -12.52
C HIS A 216 -0.98 -5.39 -13.25
N ILE A 217 0.01 -4.87 -12.52
CA ILE A 217 1.23 -4.28 -13.09
C ILE A 217 2.28 -5.38 -13.29
N LEU A 218 2.93 -5.37 -14.45
CA LEU A 218 4.00 -6.29 -14.82
C LEU A 218 5.35 -5.58 -14.82
N ASP A 219 6.39 -6.32 -14.45
CA ASP A 219 7.78 -5.92 -14.60
C ASP A 219 8.32 -6.50 -15.90
N PHE A 220 8.62 -5.64 -16.87
CA PHE A 220 9.12 -6.04 -18.18
C PHE A 220 10.65 -6.22 -18.23
N ASP A 221 11.36 -5.71 -17.21
CA ASP A 221 12.81 -5.84 -17.08
C ASP A 221 13.20 -7.18 -16.44
N ILE A 222 12.27 -7.87 -15.77
CA ILE A 222 12.47 -9.23 -15.26
C ILE A 222 11.45 -10.18 -15.89
N ARG A 223 11.94 -11.28 -16.46
CA ARG A 223 11.13 -12.31 -17.10
C ARG A 223 11.41 -13.66 -16.46
N LEU A 224 10.38 -14.50 -16.44
CA LEU A 224 10.51 -15.91 -16.12
C LEU A 224 9.88 -16.72 -17.25
N ASP A 225 10.69 -17.61 -17.84
CA ASP A 225 10.27 -18.45 -18.96
C ASP A 225 9.71 -17.58 -20.12
N GLY A 226 10.45 -16.51 -20.46
CA GLY A 226 10.13 -15.55 -21.52
C GLY A 226 9.03 -14.52 -21.22
N ARG A 227 8.33 -14.63 -20.07
CA ARG A 227 7.20 -13.75 -19.73
C ARG A 227 7.52 -12.75 -18.61
N PRO A 228 7.13 -11.47 -18.72
CA PRO A 228 7.20 -10.48 -17.64
C PRO A 228 6.61 -11.02 -16.34
N ILE A 229 7.23 -10.73 -15.19
CA ILE A 229 6.74 -11.19 -13.89
C ILE A 229 5.77 -10.17 -13.26
N PRO A 230 4.89 -10.56 -12.31
CA PRO A 230 4.11 -9.60 -11.54
C PRO A 230 5.02 -8.61 -10.80
N ALA A 231 4.83 -7.31 -11.04
CA ALA A 231 5.69 -6.25 -10.50
C ALA A 231 5.72 -6.21 -8.96
N ILE A 232 4.61 -6.60 -8.33
CA ILE A 232 4.50 -6.68 -6.86
C ILE A 232 5.55 -7.64 -6.26
N ILE A 233 5.89 -8.72 -6.96
CA ILE A 233 6.91 -9.69 -6.52
C ILE A 233 8.28 -9.03 -6.54
N THR A 234 8.65 -8.37 -7.65
CA THR A 234 9.91 -7.62 -7.73
C THR A 234 9.99 -6.58 -6.62
N SER A 235 8.93 -5.80 -6.44
CA SER A 235 8.86 -4.70 -5.48
C SER A 235 9.07 -5.20 -4.04
N MET A 236 8.29 -6.20 -3.61
CA MET A 236 8.38 -6.78 -2.27
C MET A 236 9.75 -7.39 -1.99
N VAL A 237 10.26 -8.21 -2.91
CA VAL A 237 11.53 -8.92 -2.70
C VAL A 237 12.70 -7.94 -2.66
N ILE A 238 12.82 -7.06 -3.66
CA ILE A 238 13.94 -6.11 -3.72
C ILE A 238 13.90 -5.17 -2.52
N TYR A 239 12.73 -4.63 -2.16
CA TYR A 239 12.60 -3.72 -1.04
C TYR A 239 12.93 -4.41 0.30
N ALA A 240 12.32 -5.56 0.60
CA ALA A 240 12.55 -6.24 1.86
C ALA A 240 14.02 -6.67 2.01
N VAL A 241 14.58 -7.33 0.99
CA VAL A 241 15.94 -7.88 1.06
C VAL A 241 17.00 -6.78 1.18
N ASN A 242 16.84 -5.65 0.49
CA ASN A 242 17.86 -4.59 0.51
C ASN A 242 17.76 -3.68 1.74
N ASN A 243 16.61 -3.62 2.41
CA ASN A 243 16.33 -2.57 3.40
C ASN A 243 15.98 -3.08 4.80
N TYR A 244 15.59 -4.34 4.97
CA TYR A 244 15.09 -4.88 6.25
C TYR A 244 16.02 -4.61 7.43
N ASP A 245 17.29 -5.06 7.38
CA ASP A 245 18.21 -4.92 8.52
C ASP A 245 18.52 -3.45 8.85
N LYS A 246 18.53 -2.57 7.83
CA LYS A 246 18.77 -1.13 8.03
C LYS A 246 17.58 -0.46 8.71
N LEU A 247 16.37 -0.79 8.29
CA LEU A 247 15.14 -0.31 8.91
C LEU A 247 15.04 -0.85 10.35
N LYS A 248 15.31 -2.14 10.56
CA LYS A 248 15.31 -2.76 11.88
C LYS A 248 16.32 -2.13 12.84
N LYS A 249 17.56 -1.92 12.39
CA LYS A 249 18.60 -1.24 13.18
C LYS A 249 18.22 0.20 13.53
N ALA A 250 17.40 0.86 12.72
CA ALA A 250 16.89 2.20 12.97
C ALA A 250 15.64 2.22 13.88
N GLY A 251 15.22 1.09 14.45
CA GLY A 251 14.03 1.00 15.30
C GLY A 251 12.71 0.91 14.53
N SER A 252 12.76 0.62 13.23
CA SER A 252 11.60 0.51 12.32
C SER A 252 11.48 -0.92 11.77
N GLY A 253 10.76 -1.10 10.67
CA GLY A 253 10.53 -2.37 10.00
C GLY A 253 10.21 -2.19 8.53
N VAL A 254 9.87 -3.29 7.86
CA VAL A 254 9.44 -3.26 6.46
C VAL A 254 7.91 -3.25 6.45
N TYR A 255 7.35 -2.14 5.97
CA TYR A 255 5.92 -1.90 5.92
C TYR A 255 5.51 -1.63 4.48
N PHE A 256 4.42 -2.24 4.04
CA PHE A 256 3.92 -2.11 2.67
C PHE A 256 2.59 -1.38 2.63
N TYR A 257 2.48 -0.39 1.76
CA TYR A 257 1.18 0.12 1.32
C TYR A 257 0.70 -0.72 0.14
N VAL A 258 -0.46 -1.35 0.26
CA VAL A 258 -1.00 -2.26 -0.77
C VAL A 258 -2.18 -1.59 -1.48
N PRO A 259 -2.04 -1.26 -2.78
CA PRO A 259 -3.09 -0.56 -3.55
C PRO A 259 -4.10 -1.51 -4.19
N LYS A 260 -5.27 -0.96 -4.52
CA LYS A 260 -6.24 -1.50 -5.51
C LYS A 260 -6.60 -2.99 -5.35
N VAL A 261 -6.69 -3.51 -4.13
CA VAL A 261 -7.23 -4.84 -3.84
C VAL A 261 -8.74 -4.79 -3.88
N GLN A 262 -9.38 -5.71 -4.59
CA GLN A 262 -10.83 -5.73 -4.86
C GLN A 262 -11.56 -6.91 -4.19
N THR A 263 -10.87 -8.03 -3.93
CA THR A 263 -11.51 -9.30 -3.52
C THR A 263 -10.72 -10.04 -2.44
N PRO A 264 -11.35 -10.97 -1.69
CA PRO A 264 -10.67 -11.84 -0.73
C PRO A 264 -9.55 -12.69 -1.35
N ASP A 265 -9.76 -13.19 -2.57
CA ASP A 265 -8.77 -14.01 -3.25
C ASP A 265 -7.49 -13.23 -3.55
N GLU A 266 -7.60 -11.96 -3.91
CA GLU A 266 -6.45 -11.08 -4.11
C GLU A 266 -5.71 -10.79 -2.79
N ALA A 267 -6.47 -10.53 -1.72
CA ALA A 267 -5.90 -10.38 -0.39
C ALA A 267 -5.17 -11.66 0.06
N LEU A 268 -5.73 -12.83 -0.24
CA LEU A 268 -5.15 -14.13 0.08
C LEU A 268 -3.85 -14.39 -0.67
N VAL A 269 -3.79 -14.07 -1.96
CA VAL A 269 -2.54 -14.19 -2.74
C VAL A 269 -1.45 -13.30 -2.15
N ILE A 270 -1.78 -12.07 -1.78
CA ILE A 270 -0.84 -11.13 -1.15
C ILE A 270 -0.41 -11.62 0.24
N GLU A 271 -1.31 -12.17 1.05
CA GLU A 271 -0.96 -12.74 2.35
C GLU A 271 0.03 -13.90 2.18
N LYS A 272 -0.26 -14.85 1.27
CA LYS A 272 0.64 -15.97 0.96
C LYS A 272 2.01 -15.51 0.48
N MET A 273 2.06 -14.47 -0.36
CA MET A 273 3.30 -13.85 -0.83
C MET A 273 4.15 -13.30 0.32
N LEU A 274 3.53 -12.53 1.23
CA LEU A 274 4.25 -11.97 2.37
C LEU A 274 4.66 -13.06 3.37
N ARG A 275 3.83 -14.09 3.54
CA ARG A 275 4.19 -15.25 4.37
C ARG A 275 5.40 -16.00 3.83
N PHE A 276 5.40 -16.24 2.53
CA PHE A 276 6.52 -16.85 1.82
C PHE A 276 7.80 -16.03 1.99
N LEU A 277 7.70 -14.71 1.88
CA LEU A 277 8.83 -13.81 2.06
C LEU A 277 9.35 -13.85 3.50
N GLU A 278 8.47 -13.81 4.51
CA GLU A 278 8.86 -13.97 5.92
C GLU A 278 9.59 -15.29 6.16
N ASP A 279 9.08 -16.41 5.63
CA ASP A 279 9.70 -17.72 5.80
C ASP A 279 11.10 -17.77 5.16
N ARG A 280 11.27 -17.18 3.99
CA ARG A 280 12.56 -17.12 3.27
C ARG A 280 13.57 -16.19 3.91
N LEU A 281 13.11 -15.16 4.62
CA LEU A 281 13.94 -14.20 5.35
C LEU A 281 14.12 -14.58 6.84
N GLY A 282 13.51 -15.69 7.28
CA GLY A 282 13.55 -16.13 8.69
C GLY A 282 12.87 -15.15 9.65
N LEU A 283 11.83 -14.44 9.20
CA LEU A 283 11.07 -13.48 10.00
C LEU A 283 9.91 -14.14 10.73
N LYS A 284 9.40 -13.49 11.78
CA LYS A 284 8.17 -13.96 12.44
C LYS A 284 6.96 -13.68 11.55
N ARG A 285 5.92 -14.51 11.70
CA ARG A 285 4.65 -14.30 11.00
C ARG A 285 4.03 -12.95 11.37
N GLY A 286 3.75 -12.13 10.37
CA GLY A 286 3.21 -10.78 10.55
C GLY A 286 4.24 -9.74 10.97
N GLU A 287 5.54 -10.00 10.79
CA GLU A 287 6.60 -9.01 11.02
C GLU A 287 6.65 -7.97 9.87
N LEU A 288 6.34 -8.38 8.64
CA LEU A 288 6.07 -7.44 7.55
C LEU A 288 4.65 -6.90 7.71
N LYS A 289 4.48 -5.57 7.81
CA LYS A 289 3.17 -4.93 8.06
C LYS A 289 2.51 -4.41 6.78
N ILE A 290 1.18 -4.33 6.78
CA ILE A 290 0.36 -3.77 5.68
C ILE A 290 -0.36 -2.51 6.14
N ALA A 291 -0.26 -1.46 5.33
CA ALA A 291 -1.25 -0.42 5.18
C ALA A 291 -2.07 -0.70 3.91
N MET A 292 -3.40 -0.81 4.01
CA MET A 292 -4.29 -1.02 2.88
C MET A 292 -4.72 0.32 2.29
N LEU A 293 -4.72 0.47 0.96
CA LEU A 293 -5.58 1.46 0.31
C LEU A 293 -6.93 0.80 0.05
N TYR A 294 -7.93 1.18 0.84
CA TYR A 294 -9.32 0.79 0.57
C TYR A 294 -9.87 1.72 -0.49
N GLU A 295 -9.44 1.57 -1.73
CA GLU A 295 -9.75 2.49 -2.83
C GLU A 295 -10.52 1.85 -3.99
N GLU A 296 -11.02 0.64 -3.78
CA GLU A 296 -11.83 -0.09 -4.74
C GLU A 296 -13.21 -0.36 -4.15
N ALA A 297 -14.27 0.04 -4.86
CA ALA A 297 -15.65 -0.10 -4.40
C ALA A 297 -16.02 -1.56 -4.10
N ARG A 298 -15.52 -2.49 -4.92
CA ARG A 298 -15.72 -3.93 -4.72
C ARG A 298 -15.11 -4.44 -3.41
N ALA A 299 -13.99 -3.88 -2.96
CA ALA A 299 -13.37 -4.27 -1.70
C ALA A 299 -14.30 -4.00 -0.51
N GLY A 300 -15.16 -2.98 -0.62
CA GLY A 300 -16.15 -2.65 0.41
C GLY A 300 -17.12 -3.79 0.70
N LEU A 301 -17.47 -4.57 -0.33
CA LEU A 301 -18.35 -5.74 -0.19
C LEU A 301 -17.71 -6.86 0.66
N TYR A 302 -16.38 -6.92 0.67
CA TYR A 302 -15.60 -7.99 1.28
C TYR A 302 -14.68 -7.52 2.42
N LEU A 303 -14.80 -6.26 2.86
CA LEU A 303 -13.85 -5.64 3.78
C LEU A 303 -13.60 -6.44 5.07
N PRO A 304 -14.61 -7.05 5.73
CA PRO A 304 -14.39 -7.92 6.89
C PRO A 304 -13.55 -9.16 6.56
N VAL A 305 -13.75 -9.73 5.39
CA VAL A 305 -13.01 -10.92 4.92
C VAL A 305 -11.56 -10.53 4.59
N ILE A 306 -11.34 -9.41 3.91
CA ILE A 306 -10.00 -8.89 3.61
C ILE A 306 -9.22 -8.62 4.91
N PHE A 307 -9.85 -7.99 5.89
CA PHE A 307 -9.24 -7.73 7.20
C PHE A 307 -8.94 -9.03 7.95
N TRP A 308 -9.85 -10.01 7.88
CA TRP A 308 -9.62 -11.32 8.47
C TRP A 308 -8.45 -12.05 7.81
N ILE A 309 -8.29 -11.97 6.49
CA ILE A 309 -7.16 -12.57 5.76
C ILE A 309 -5.85 -11.88 6.14
N TRP A 310 -5.81 -10.55 6.21
CA TRP A 310 -4.61 -9.78 6.58
C TRP A 310 -4.43 -9.55 8.07
N ARG A 311 -5.17 -10.28 8.92
CA ARG A 311 -5.24 -10.04 10.36
C ARG A 311 -3.89 -10.07 11.07
N GLU A 312 -2.91 -10.77 10.52
CA GLU A 312 -1.58 -10.89 11.14
C GLU A 312 -0.73 -9.63 11.01
N ARG A 313 -1.07 -8.74 10.06
CA ARG A 313 -0.18 -7.67 9.62
C ARG A 313 -0.85 -6.34 9.25
N LEU A 314 -2.18 -6.30 9.09
CA LEU A 314 -2.88 -5.06 8.74
C LEU A 314 -2.84 -4.07 9.91
N VAL A 315 -2.29 -2.88 9.69
CA VAL A 315 -2.14 -1.81 10.70
C VAL A 315 -2.82 -0.50 10.32
N LYS A 316 -3.12 -0.31 9.04
CA LYS A 316 -3.74 0.90 8.52
C LYS A 316 -4.69 0.55 7.39
N SER A 317 -5.81 1.26 7.26
CA SER A 317 -6.63 1.21 6.05
C SER A 317 -7.05 2.62 5.63
N ASN A 318 -6.72 3.00 4.41
CA ASN A 318 -6.79 4.37 3.91
C ASN A 318 -7.96 4.57 2.96
N ASN A 319 -8.59 5.73 3.08
CA ASN A 319 -9.62 6.15 2.16
C ASN A 319 -9.08 6.97 0.97
N GLY A 320 -9.19 6.46 -0.26
CA GLY A 320 -8.96 7.20 -1.49
C GLY A 320 -10.21 7.90 -2.02
N ARG A 321 -10.04 9.03 -2.73
CA ARG A 321 -11.15 9.68 -3.47
C ARG A 321 -11.17 9.21 -4.92
N TRP A 322 -10.10 9.47 -5.67
CA TRP A 322 -10.12 9.32 -7.13
C TRP A 322 -10.21 7.87 -7.60
N ASP A 323 -9.39 6.97 -7.07
CA ASP A 323 -9.49 5.54 -7.40
C ASP A 323 -10.83 4.95 -6.97
N TYR A 324 -11.36 5.33 -5.80
CA TYR A 324 -12.66 4.84 -5.33
C TYR A 324 -13.82 5.29 -6.23
N LEU A 325 -13.81 6.57 -6.64
CA LEU A 325 -14.77 7.08 -7.62
C LEU A 325 -14.59 6.41 -8.99
N GLY A 326 -13.35 6.18 -9.42
CA GLY A 326 -13.04 5.44 -10.66
C GLY A 326 -13.60 4.01 -10.62
N SER A 327 -13.43 3.32 -9.50
CA SER A 327 -13.97 1.98 -9.25
C SER A 327 -15.51 1.96 -9.26
N LEU A 328 -16.16 2.99 -8.70
CA LEU A 328 -17.61 3.15 -8.81
C LEU A 328 -18.06 3.42 -10.25
N ILE A 329 -17.35 4.27 -10.98
CA ILE A 329 -17.65 4.54 -12.40
C ILE A 329 -17.53 3.24 -13.20
N GLU A 330 -16.45 2.47 -13.00
CA GLU A 330 -16.24 1.20 -13.70
C GLU A 330 -17.32 0.17 -13.34
N MET A 331 -17.66 0.04 -12.06
CA MET A 331 -18.72 -0.86 -11.57
C MET A 331 -20.07 -0.58 -12.23
N TRP A 332 -20.44 0.70 -12.39
CA TRP A 332 -21.76 1.11 -12.86
C TRP A 332 -21.82 1.53 -14.33
N LYS A 333 -20.70 1.43 -15.08
CA LYS A 333 -20.54 2.00 -16.42
C LYS A 333 -21.59 1.58 -17.46
N ASP A 334 -22.17 0.37 -17.32
CA ASP A 334 -23.16 -0.17 -18.25
C ASP A 334 -24.62 0.13 -17.80
N GLU A 335 -24.84 0.64 -16.57
CA GLU A 335 -26.17 0.80 -15.96
C GLU A 335 -26.50 2.22 -15.48
N ALA A 336 -25.50 3.06 -15.21
CA ALA A 336 -25.72 4.41 -14.70
C ALA A 336 -24.68 5.40 -15.24
N VAL A 337 -25.08 6.67 -15.36
CA VAL A 337 -24.18 7.79 -15.63
C VAL A 337 -23.70 8.33 -14.30
N TYR A 338 -22.38 8.34 -14.10
CA TYR A 338 -21.79 8.94 -12.91
C TYR A 338 -21.75 10.47 -13.07
N PRO A 339 -22.14 11.25 -12.04
CA PRO A 339 -22.02 12.71 -12.08
C PRO A 339 -20.55 13.15 -12.19
N ASP A 340 -20.31 14.43 -12.49
CA ASP A 340 -18.96 14.98 -12.52
C ASP A 340 -18.21 14.66 -11.20
N PRO A 341 -17.13 13.85 -11.25
CA PRO A 341 -16.45 13.38 -10.05
C PRO A 341 -15.79 14.54 -9.28
N GLN A 342 -15.59 15.71 -9.90
CA GLN A 342 -15.14 16.92 -9.19
C GLN A 342 -16.15 17.38 -8.13
N ASN A 343 -17.44 17.17 -8.37
CA ASN A 343 -18.52 17.55 -7.44
C ASN A 343 -18.78 16.51 -6.35
N ILE A 344 -18.25 15.29 -6.51
CA ILE A 344 -18.36 14.23 -5.50
C ILE A 344 -17.21 14.33 -4.50
N THR A 345 -17.36 15.22 -3.54
CA THR A 345 -16.41 15.42 -2.44
C THR A 345 -16.56 14.35 -1.35
N MET A 346 -15.63 14.32 -0.39
CA MET A 346 -15.67 13.38 0.73
C MET A 346 -16.87 13.59 1.68
N THR A 347 -17.66 14.66 1.51
CA THR A 347 -18.92 14.90 2.25
C THR A 347 -20.16 14.34 1.54
N HIS A 348 -20.04 13.87 0.30
CA HIS A 348 -21.15 13.23 -0.40
C HIS A 348 -21.62 11.97 0.37
N PRO A 349 -22.93 11.65 0.44
CA PRO A 349 -23.43 10.55 1.27
C PRO A 349 -22.72 9.21 1.07
N ILE A 350 -22.42 8.83 -0.18
CA ILE A 350 -21.69 7.59 -0.49
C ILE A 350 -20.25 7.61 0.06
N MET A 351 -19.57 8.76 -0.02
CA MET A 351 -18.20 8.92 0.48
C MET A 351 -18.16 8.97 2.01
N MET A 352 -19.20 9.54 2.64
CA MET A 352 -19.35 9.53 4.10
C MET A 352 -19.61 8.11 4.62
N ALA A 353 -20.46 7.33 3.96
CA ALA A 353 -20.69 5.93 4.30
C ALA A 353 -19.40 5.11 4.16
N TYR A 354 -18.69 5.28 3.04
CA TYR A 354 -17.40 4.66 2.76
C TYR A 354 -16.34 4.91 3.84
N GLN A 355 -16.13 6.17 4.24
CA GLN A 355 -15.15 6.53 5.27
C GLN A 355 -15.54 6.01 6.66
N ARG A 356 -16.82 6.14 7.03
CA ARG A 356 -17.32 5.64 8.33
C ARG A 356 -17.24 4.12 8.41
N TYR A 357 -17.53 3.43 7.33
CA TYR A 357 -17.40 1.98 7.27
C TYR A 357 -15.95 1.55 7.45
N ASN A 358 -15.00 2.22 6.79
CA ASN A 358 -13.57 1.97 7.01
C ASN A 358 -13.15 2.20 8.47
N ALA A 359 -13.57 3.32 9.07
CA ALA A 359 -13.29 3.64 10.46
C ALA A 359 -13.85 2.59 11.43
N LEU A 360 -15.10 2.18 11.23
CA LEU A 360 -15.75 1.14 12.02
C LEU A 360 -15.01 -0.18 11.91
N MET A 361 -14.63 -0.59 10.69
CA MET A 361 -13.88 -1.82 10.47
C MET A 361 -12.52 -1.82 11.17
N CYS A 362 -11.77 -0.71 11.07
CA CYS A 362 -10.48 -0.58 11.76
C CYS A 362 -10.64 -0.62 13.28
N LEU A 363 -11.67 0.04 13.82
CA LEU A 363 -11.97 -0.01 15.24
C LEU A 363 -12.32 -1.43 15.71
N MET A 364 -13.26 -2.09 15.04
CA MET A 364 -13.76 -3.41 15.45
C MET A 364 -12.67 -4.48 15.34
N ALA A 365 -11.88 -4.47 14.26
CA ALA A 365 -10.82 -5.47 14.04
C ALA A 365 -9.55 -5.13 14.83
N GLY A 366 -9.22 -3.84 14.94
CA GLY A 366 -8.01 -3.34 15.55
C GLY A 366 -8.03 -3.35 17.07
N LEU A 367 -9.20 -3.43 17.73
CA LEU A 367 -9.27 -3.50 19.18
C LEU A 367 -8.61 -4.79 19.69
N GLY A 368 -7.43 -4.65 20.28
CA GLY A 368 -6.65 -5.76 20.83
C GLY A 368 -7.30 -6.37 22.06
N LYS A 369 -6.80 -7.54 22.47
CA LYS A 369 -7.32 -8.26 23.66
C LYS A 369 -7.24 -7.43 24.95
N ASN A 370 -6.27 -6.52 25.01
CA ASN A 370 -6.02 -5.65 26.16
C ASN A 370 -6.73 -4.28 26.04
N GLY A 371 -7.57 -4.08 25.01
CA GLY A 371 -8.29 -2.82 24.78
C GLY A 371 -7.50 -1.75 24.01
N GLU A 372 -6.24 -2.00 23.65
CA GLU A 372 -5.44 -1.10 22.81
C GLU A 372 -5.79 -1.23 21.33
N LEU A 373 -5.72 -0.13 20.57
CA LEU A 373 -6.02 -0.12 19.13
C LEU A 373 -4.76 -0.45 18.32
N ASN A 374 -4.78 -1.57 17.59
CA ASN A 374 -3.69 -2.07 16.75
C ASN A 374 -3.82 -1.70 15.26
N ALA A 375 -4.86 -0.96 14.87
CA ALA A 375 -4.98 -0.46 13.50
C ALA A 375 -5.68 0.90 13.45
N ALA A 376 -5.27 1.77 12.53
CA ALA A 376 -5.93 3.05 12.31
C ALA A 376 -6.62 3.10 10.94
N PRO A 377 -7.84 3.65 10.88
CA PRO A 377 -8.33 4.16 9.61
C PRO A 377 -7.56 5.45 9.26
N ILE A 378 -7.23 5.65 8.00
CA ILE A 378 -6.47 6.82 7.53
C ILE A 378 -7.35 7.63 6.58
N GLY A 379 -7.39 8.95 6.77
CA GLY A 379 -8.07 9.90 5.90
C GLY A 379 -7.53 9.96 4.48
N GLY A 380 -8.20 10.74 3.63
CA GLY A 380 -7.85 10.86 2.22
C GLY A 380 -6.78 11.89 1.92
N MET A 381 -6.47 12.05 0.63
CA MET A 381 -5.44 12.96 0.16
C MET A 381 -5.93 14.43 0.07
N ALA A 382 -5.09 15.37 0.52
CA ALA A 382 -5.19 16.79 0.17
C ALA A 382 -4.05 17.17 -0.80
N ALA A 383 -4.26 16.96 -2.11
CA ALA A 383 -3.23 17.10 -3.15
C ALA A 383 -3.00 18.56 -3.63
N VAL A 384 -3.44 19.56 -2.88
CA VAL A 384 -3.36 20.96 -3.33
C VAL A 384 -1.94 21.48 -3.21
N MET A 385 -1.34 21.89 -4.33
CA MET A 385 -0.06 22.59 -4.33
C MET A 385 -0.29 24.09 -4.13
N LEU A 386 0.45 24.70 -3.19
CA LEU A 386 0.44 26.13 -3.00
C LEU A 386 1.25 26.82 -4.11
N TYR A 387 0.71 27.92 -4.62
CA TYR A 387 1.39 28.72 -5.63
C TYR A 387 2.41 29.64 -4.98
N ARG A 388 3.56 29.78 -5.64
CA ARG A 388 4.61 30.68 -5.19
C ARG A 388 4.21 32.14 -5.42
N PRO A 389 4.76 33.10 -4.65
CA PRO A 389 4.49 34.52 -4.86
C PRO A 389 4.85 35.02 -6.27
N ASP A 390 5.89 34.44 -6.88
CA ASP A 390 6.40 34.74 -8.22
C ASP A 390 5.65 34.01 -9.36
N ASP A 391 4.54 33.32 -9.05
CA ASP A 391 3.69 32.70 -10.08
C ASP A 391 3.13 33.76 -11.05
N PRO A 392 3.42 33.69 -12.37
CA PRO A 392 3.03 34.73 -13.34
C PRO A 392 1.50 34.92 -13.46
N TYR A 393 0.72 33.90 -13.08
CA TYR A 393 -0.74 33.95 -13.07
C TYR A 393 -1.33 34.48 -11.75
N GLN A 394 -0.47 34.91 -10.80
CA GLN A 394 -0.85 35.44 -9.49
C GLN A 394 -1.78 34.51 -8.70
N ARG A 395 -1.68 33.19 -8.89
CA ARG A 395 -2.58 32.22 -8.24
C ARG A 395 -2.30 32.05 -6.75
N HIS A 396 -1.20 32.60 -6.23
CA HIS A 396 -0.92 32.64 -4.80
C HIS A 396 -2.03 33.32 -3.99
N ARG A 397 -2.83 34.20 -4.61
CA ARG A 397 -4.05 34.78 -4.00
C ARG A 397 -5.07 33.74 -3.55
N TYR A 398 -5.01 32.52 -4.08
CA TYR A 398 -5.89 31.42 -3.72
C TYR A 398 -5.33 30.53 -2.59
N ASN A 399 -4.08 30.73 -2.15
CA ASN A 399 -3.44 29.88 -1.13
C ASN A 399 -4.23 29.89 0.20
N ALA A 400 -4.73 31.05 0.64
CA ALA A 400 -5.52 31.15 1.86
C ALA A 400 -6.83 30.33 1.78
N ARG A 401 -7.50 30.35 0.62
CA ARG A 401 -8.70 29.54 0.37
C ARG A 401 -8.37 28.05 0.37
N ALA A 402 -7.27 27.67 -0.27
CA ALA A 402 -6.78 26.28 -0.29
C ALA A 402 -6.49 25.76 1.12
N LEU A 403 -5.74 26.51 1.93
CA LEU A 403 -5.40 26.14 3.30
C LEU A 403 -6.65 25.99 4.18
N ARG A 404 -7.62 26.90 4.07
CA ARG A 404 -8.90 26.78 4.79
C ARG A 404 -9.66 25.52 4.38
N ALA A 405 -9.70 25.21 3.08
CA ALA A 405 -10.37 24.00 2.59
C ALA A 405 -9.70 22.72 3.11
N ILE A 406 -8.36 22.67 3.10
CA ILE A 406 -7.59 21.56 3.69
C ILE A 406 -7.93 21.42 5.17
N TRP A 407 -7.89 22.52 5.92
CA TRP A 407 -8.17 22.48 7.37
C TRP A 407 -9.58 21.94 7.67
N LEU A 408 -10.61 22.41 6.95
CA LEU A 408 -11.98 21.92 7.14
C LEU A 408 -12.12 20.45 6.79
N ASP A 409 -11.49 20.00 5.70
CA ASP A 409 -11.54 18.61 5.28
C ASP A 409 -10.82 17.68 6.29
N LYS A 410 -9.65 18.08 6.80
CA LYS A 410 -8.91 17.33 7.83
C LYS A 410 -9.58 17.34 9.19
N LEU A 411 -10.23 18.44 9.56
CA LEU A 411 -11.07 18.49 10.76
C LEU A 411 -12.24 17.49 10.64
N ARG A 412 -12.91 17.45 9.49
CA ARG A 412 -13.99 16.50 9.23
C ARG A 412 -13.51 15.05 9.39
N GLU A 413 -12.39 14.69 8.77
CA GLU A 413 -11.79 13.34 8.87
C GLU A 413 -11.56 12.97 10.35
N ARG A 414 -10.91 13.85 11.11
CA ARG A 414 -10.68 13.65 12.54
C ARG A 414 -11.97 13.47 13.34
N LEU A 415 -13.00 14.26 13.05
CA LEU A 415 -14.29 14.19 13.76
C LEU A 415 -15.08 12.91 13.47
N ILE A 416 -14.80 12.21 12.38
CA ILE A 416 -15.40 10.91 12.06
C ILE A 416 -14.51 9.72 12.46
N GLY A 417 -13.39 9.98 13.14
CA GLY A 417 -12.50 8.97 13.72
C GLY A 417 -11.37 8.50 12.80
N LEU A 418 -11.00 9.28 11.78
CA LEU A 418 -9.85 9.04 10.89
C LEU A 418 -8.57 9.76 11.35
#